data_AF-A0A6P1A6W9-F1
#
_entry.id   AF-A0A6P1A6W9-F1
#
_cell.length_a   1.000
_cell.length_b   1.000
_cell.length_c   1.000
_cell.angle_alpha   90.00
_cell.angle_beta   90.00
_cell.angle_gamma   90.00
#
_symmetry.space_group_name_H-M   'P 1'
#
loop_
_entity.id
_entity.type
_entity.pdbx_description
1 polymer ?
#
loop_
_entity_poly.entity_id
_entity_poly.type
_entity_poly.pdbx_seq_one_letter_code
_entity_poly.pdbx_strand_id
1 'polypeptide(L)'
;MADDTVNHFFAHTDMEKQRRHQTAFISYALGGPQYRGKSMEKAHAGLNLQPEHFNAIAKHLGEALTAHHVPQEDIDTILARVSTLKDAVLYK
;
A
#
# COMPACT_ATOMS: atom_id res chain seq x y z
N MET A 1 1.29 -11.33 -4.68
CA MET A 1 2.33 -11.95 -5.54
C MET A 1 1.76 -12.61 -6.79
N ALA A 2 0.47 -12.96 -6.82
CA ALA A 2 -0.19 -13.58 -7.98
C ALA A 2 -0.63 -12.59 -9.08
N ASP A 3 -0.51 -11.28 -8.86
CA ASP A 3 -0.86 -10.26 -9.85
C ASP A 3 0.38 -9.82 -10.62
N ASP A 4 0.42 -10.13 -11.92
CA ASP A 4 1.51 -9.81 -12.83
C ASP A 4 1.70 -8.31 -13.06
N THR A 5 0.67 -7.49 -12.83
CA THR A 5 0.77 -6.04 -12.96
C THR A 5 1.70 -5.41 -11.93
N VAL A 6 1.92 -6.08 -10.80
CA VAL A 6 2.71 -5.52 -9.69
C VAL A 6 3.76 -6.47 -9.10
N ASN A 7 3.72 -7.78 -9.41
CA ASN A 7 4.60 -8.75 -8.76
C ASN A 7 6.10 -8.48 -9.02
N HIS A 8 6.45 -7.97 -10.20
CA HIS A 8 7.81 -7.73 -10.62
C HIS A 8 8.50 -6.64 -9.79
N PHE A 9 7.75 -5.67 -9.24
CA PHE A 9 8.30 -4.68 -8.29
C PHE A 9 8.83 -5.31 -7.01
N PHE A 10 8.36 -6.51 -6.68
CA PHE A 10 8.74 -7.22 -5.45
C PHE A 10 9.74 -8.36 -5.68
N ALA A 11 10.24 -8.56 -6.90
CA ALA A 11 11.10 -9.70 -7.27
C ALA A 11 12.38 -9.82 -6.41
N HIS A 12 12.87 -8.70 -5.89
CA HIS A 12 14.06 -8.64 -5.03
C HIS A 12 13.74 -8.07 -3.63
N THR A 13 12.47 -8.12 -3.22
CA THR A 13 12.03 -7.62 -1.91
C THR A 13 12.06 -8.73 -0.87
N ASP A 14 12.64 -8.44 0.29
CA ASP A 14 12.45 -9.25 1.49
C ASP A 14 10.99 -9.11 1.95
N MET A 15 10.16 -10.09 1.60
CA MET A 15 8.73 -10.05 1.84
C MET A 15 8.36 -10.10 3.33
N GLU A 16 9.21 -10.67 4.18
CA GLU A 16 8.97 -10.63 5.62
C GLU A 16 9.15 -9.23 6.18
N LYS A 17 10.23 -8.55 5.79
CA LYS A 17 10.43 -7.12 6.13
C LYS A 17 9.30 -6.28 5.55
N GLN A 18 8.93 -6.51 4.29
CA GLN A 18 7.86 -5.76 3.63
C GLN A 18 6.52 -5.90 4.36
N ARG A 19 6.14 -7.11 4.79
CA ARG A 19 4.91 -7.33 5.57
C ARG A 19 4.94 -6.55 6.89
N ARG A 20 6.05 -6.60 7.64
CA ARG A 20 6.19 -5.83 8.88
C ARG A 20 6.08 -4.32 8.64
N HIS A 21 6.71 -3.82 7.57
CA HIS A 21 6.64 -2.41 7.20
C HIS A 21 5.23 -1.99 6.78
N GLN A 22 4.54 -2.81 5.98
CA GLN A 22 3.18 -2.55 5.53
C GLN A 22 2.19 -2.54 6.71
N THR A 23 2.32 -3.48 7.66
CA THR A 23 1.50 -3.48 8.89
C THR A 23 1.71 -2.18 9.67
N ALA A 24 2.96 -1.78 9.92
CA ALA A 24 3.24 -0.54 10.64
C ALA A 24 2.69 0.69 9.91
N PHE A 25 2.78 0.71 8.57
CA PHE A 25 2.25 1.79 7.75
C PHE A 25 0.72 1.88 7.81
N ILE A 26 0.02 0.76 7.62
CA ILE A 26 -1.44 0.71 7.67
C ILE A 26 -1.94 1.06 9.07
N SER A 27 -1.29 0.57 10.13
CA SER A 27 -1.62 0.95 11.51
C SER A 27 -1.50 2.46 11.72
N TYR A 28 -0.45 3.10 11.21
CA TYR A 28 -0.33 4.56 11.26
C TYR A 28 -1.44 5.28 10.47
N ALA A 29 -1.72 4.84 9.24
CA ALA A 29 -2.76 5.42 8.39
C ALA A 29 -4.16 5.35 9.04
N LEU A 30 -4.38 4.35 9.90
CA LEU A 30 -5.59 4.13 10.69
C LEU A 30 -5.62 4.87 12.03
N GLY A 31 -4.71 5.82 12.27
CA GLY A 31 -4.66 6.61 13.50
C GLY A 31 -3.81 5.99 14.63
N GLY A 32 -3.06 4.94 14.32
CA GLY A 32 -2.02 4.39 15.18
C GLY A 32 -0.79 5.29 15.29
N PRO A 33 0.25 4.83 16.02
CA PRO A 33 1.45 5.62 16.27
C PRO A 33 2.17 6.00 14.96
N GLN A 34 2.89 7.12 15.00
CA GLN A 34 3.59 7.66 13.83
C GLN A 34 4.48 6.61 13.15
N TYR A 35 4.30 6.45 11.84
CA TYR A 35 5.17 5.64 11.00
C TYR A 35 6.58 6.26 10.93
N ARG A 36 7.61 5.47 11.24
CA ARG A 36 9.03 5.91 11.29
C ARG A 36 9.87 5.38 10.11
N GLY A 37 9.25 4.78 9.11
CA GLY A 37 9.96 4.30 7.92
C GLY A 37 10.33 5.43 6.95
N LYS A 38 10.78 5.05 5.75
CA LYS A 38 11.02 6.01 4.66
C LYS A 38 9.72 6.73 4.31
N SER A 39 9.81 7.98 3.85
CA SER A 39 8.65 8.65 3.26
C SER A 39 8.15 7.88 2.04
N MET A 40 6.89 8.06 1.64
CA MET A 40 6.33 7.39 0.48
C MET A 40 7.11 7.72 -0.80
N GLU A 41 7.57 8.96 -0.96
CA GLU A 41 8.39 9.38 -2.09
C GLU A 41 9.72 8.64 -2.12
N LYS A 42 10.43 8.60 -0.98
CA LYS A 42 11.73 7.93 -0.89
C LYS A 42 11.63 6.41 -0.96
N ALA A 43 10.52 5.83 -0.52
CA ALA A 43 10.28 4.39 -0.57
C ALA A 43 10.03 3.91 -2.01
N HIS A 44 9.39 4.74 -2.84
CA HIS A 44 8.98 4.38 -4.20
C HIS A 44 9.82 5.06 -5.30
N ALA A 45 10.83 5.85 -4.94
CA ALA A 45 11.72 6.51 -5.89
C ALA A 45 12.44 5.50 -6.81
N GLY A 46 12.47 5.81 -8.10
CA GLY A 46 13.08 4.98 -9.15
C GLY A 46 12.25 3.76 -9.56
N LEU A 47 11.05 3.57 -9.01
CA LEU A 47 10.16 2.47 -9.42
C LEU A 47 9.27 2.86 -10.60
N ASN A 48 9.16 4.15 -10.93
CA ASN A 48 8.33 4.65 -12.04
C ASN A 48 6.89 4.09 -12.00
N LEU A 49 6.30 4.07 -10.81
CA LEU A 49 4.94 3.53 -10.62
C LEU A 49 3.92 4.36 -11.38
N GLN A 50 3.10 3.68 -12.18
CA GLN A 50 2.00 4.23 -12.96
C GLN A 50 0.68 4.13 -12.18
N PRO A 51 -0.35 4.89 -12.56
CA PRO A 51 -1.65 4.84 -11.89
C PRO A 51 -2.25 3.43 -11.81
N GLU A 52 -2.04 2.60 -12.83
CA GLU A 52 -2.49 1.20 -12.85
C GLU A 52 -1.90 0.36 -11.70
N HIS A 53 -0.61 0.51 -11.41
CA HIS A 53 0.05 -0.22 -10.31
C HIS A 53 -0.54 0.19 -8.96
N PHE A 54 -0.74 1.49 -8.76
CA PHE A 54 -1.33 2.01 -7.52
C PHE A 54 -2.77 1.50 -7.34
N ASN A 55 -3.57 1.54 -8.42
CA ASN A 55 -4.94 1.07 -8.40
C ASN A 55 -5.02 -0.45 -8.12
N ALA A 56 -4.10 -1.24 -8.66
CA ALA A 56 -4.00 -2.68 -8.38
C ALA A 56 -3.74 -2.95 -6.89
N ILE A 57 -2.80 -2.22 -6.27
CA ILE A 57 -2.53 -2.33 -4.83
C ILE A 57 -3.72 -1.90 -3.99
N ALA A 58 -4.38 -0.80 -4.33
CA ALA A 58 -5.59 -0.34 -3.62
C ALA A 58 -6.73 -1.36 -3.72
N LYS A 59 -6.94 -1.95 -4.90
CA LYS A 59 -7.92 -3.02 -5.12
C LYS A 59 -7.62 -4.23 -4.22
N HIS A 60 -6.38 -4.73 -4.23
CA HIS A 60 -6.00 -5.87 -3.38
C HIS A 60 -6.18 -5.59 -1.89
N LEU A 61 -5.89 -4.37 -1.45
CA LEU A 61 -6.14 -3.97 -0.06
C LEU A 61 -7.64 -4.06 0.27
N GLY A 62 -8.50 -3.50 -0.59
CA GLY A 62 -9.96 -3.59 -0.44
C GLY A 62 -10.44 -5.05 -0.37
N GLU A 63 -10.04 -5.87 -1.34
CA GLU A 63 -10.40 -7.29 -1.39
C GLU A 63 -9.93 -8.08 -0.16
N ALA A 64 -8.71 -7.81 0.33
CA ALA A 64 -8.18 -8.45 1.53
C ALA A 64 -8.99 -8.05 2.78
N LEU A 65 -9.34 -6.77 2.94
CA LEU A 65 -10.15 -6.31 4.06
C LEU A 65 -11.56 -6.91 4.02
N THR A 66 -12.18 -6.96 2.85
CA THR A 66 -13.48 -7.63 2.65
C THR A 66 -13.40 -9.12 3.02
N ALA A 67 -12.37 -9.83 2.58
CA ALA A 67 -12.18 -11.25 2.91
C ALA A 67 -11.97 -11.50 4.41
N HIS A 68 -11.50 -10.49 5.15
CA HIS A 68 -11.37 -10.52 6.61
C HIS A 68 -12.59 -9.93 7.35
N HIS A 69 -13.72 -9.73 6.66
CA HIS A 69 -14.98 -9.27 7.23
C HIS A 69 -14.92 -7.89 7.90
N VAL A 70 -14.02 -7.02 7.42
CA VAL A 70 -13.99 -5.61 7.85
C VAL A 70 -15.26 -4.90 7.32
N PRO A 71 -15.94 -4.07 8.15
CA PRO A 71 -17.10 -3.31 7.70
C PRO A 71 -16.81 -2.43 6.49
N GLN A 72 -17.76 -2.30 5.56
CA GLN A 72 -17.56 -1.52 4.33
C GLN A 72 -17.19 -0.05 4.62
N GLU A 73 -17.78 0.55 5.65
CA GLU A 73 -17.48 1.92 6.08
C GLU A 73 -16.00 2.12 6.49
N ASP A 74 -15.41 1.10 7.14
CA ASP A 74 -14.01 1.10 7.53
C ASP A 74 -13.11 0.89 6.30
N ILE A 75 -13.51 0.02 5.38
CA ILE A 75 -12.80 -0.20 4.11
C ILE A 75 -12.74 1.10 3.30
N ASP A 76 -13.87 1.78 3.14
CA ASP A 76 -13.97 3.04 2.41
C ASP A 76 -13.09 4.11 3.07
N THR A 77 -13.10 4.18 4.40
CA THR A 77 -12.22 5.08 5.17
C THR A 77 -10.75 4.79 4.93
N ILE A 78 -10.35 3.51 4.98
CA ILE A 78 -8.97 3.07 4.71
C ILE A 78 -8.55 3.44 3.28
N LEU A 79 -9.37 3.12 2.28
CA LEU A 79 -9.04 3.37 0.88
C LEU A 79 -9.00 4.87 0.56
N ALA A 80 -9.87 5.68 1.19
CA ALA A 80 -9.81 7.13 1.09
C ALA A 80 -8.50 7.68 1.66
N ARG A 81 -8.06 7.18 2.83
CA ARG A 81 -6.75 7.53 3.41
C ARG A 81 -5.58 7.11 2.52
N VAL A 82 -5.60 5.90 1.99
CA VAL A 82 -4.54 5.41 1.09
C VAL A 82 -4.46 6.26 -0.18
N SER A 83 -5.61 6.66 -0.72
CA SER A 83 -5.68 7.45 -1.96
C SER A 83 -4.98 8.81 -1.85
N THR A 84 -4.88 9.41 -0.66
CA THR A 84 -4.16 10.69 -0.48
C THR A 84 -2.65 10.56 -0.67
N LEU A 85 -2.11 9.35 -0.64
CA LEU A 85 -0.69 9.07 -0.80
C LEU A 85 -0.28 8.94 -2.27
N LYS A 86 -1.25 8.92 -3.19
CA LYS A 86 -1.02 8.63 -4.61
C LYS A 86 0.06 9.51 -5.23
N ASP A 87 0.02 10.81 -4.99
CA ASP A 87 1.00 11.76 -5.55
C ASP A 87 2.40 11.60 -4.95
N ALA A 88 2.50 11.03 -3.76
CA ALA A 88 3.77 10.69 -3.12
C ALA A 88 4.36 9.38 -3.65
N VAL A 89 3.57 8.53 -4.32
CA VAL A 89 3.98 7.21 -4.81
C VAL A 89 4.22 7.19 -6.32
N LEU A 90 3.38 7.90 -7.09
CA LEU A 90 3.44 7.87 -8.55
C LEU A 90 4.62 8.67 -9.12
N TYR A 91 5.16 8.15 -10.22
CA TYR A 91 6.22 8.80 -11.02
C TYR A 91 7.47 9.21 -10.23
N LYS A 92 7.78 8.47 -9.16
CA LYS A 92 8.97 8.68 -8.34
C LYS A 92 10.16 7.89 -8.87
#